data_AF-A0A1G0YXV6-F1
#
_entry.id   AF-A0A1G0YXV6-F1
#
_cell.length_a   1.000
_cell.length_b   1.000
_cell.length_c   1.000
_cell.angle_alpha   90.00
_cell.angle_beta   90.00
_cell.angle_gamma   90.00
#
_symmetry.space_group_name_H-M   'P 1'
#
loop_
_entity.id
_entity.type
_entity.pdbx_description
1 polymer ?
#
loop_
_entity_poly.entity_id
_entity_poly.type
_entity_poly.pdbx_seq_one_letter_code
_entity_poly.pdbx_strand_id
1 'polypeptide(L)'
;MGRKKKSFILPLIFLVMLPLLLIAAAVSIGYLSYQKQKATLIEKIEKLSAFNEAEESKKIAAEFKIRYPVVKTTADFKALKAEVDKMVSEKTNIEFPPREMSKRIFAILKKYATARIGEEISFCLEMSKQKNIEDTVTGTYKGKKSEASGIIIIINDERYNMTRINADYHYLFDENVSKLRQEREIAAFKTNYQTEKDAFVKKFKEETENDIYYSSGYSKDAEGNWFADEVLLKRELEKARKIFEKKREKEIRSLKDKVRFLGFIPINVNEQAGKD
;
A
#
# COMPACT_ATOMS: atom_id res chain seq x y z
N MET A 1 81.16 -36.65 -71.49
CA MET A 1 80.20 -35.56 -71.13
C MET A 1 79.31 -36.03 -69.99
N GLY A 2 79.45 -35.46 -68.79
CA GLY A 2 78.57 -35.75 -67.64
C GLY A 2 78.16 -34.44 -66.96
N ARG A 3 76.85 -34.14 -66.97
CA ARG A 3 76.25 -32.82 -66.68
C ARG A 3 76.41 -32.41 -65.21
N LYS A 4 76.85 -31.16 -64.97
CA LYS A 4 76.83 -30.51 -63.64
C LYS A 4 75.39 -30.46 -63.11
N LYS A 5 75.08 -31.17 -62.03
CA LYS A 5 73.81 -31.07 -61.31
C LYS A 5 73.71 -29.69 -60.66
N LYS A 6 72.86 -28.80 -61.20
CA LYS A 6 72.54 -27.53 -60.55
C LYS A 6 71.74 -27.83 -59.27
N SER A 7 72.26 -27.40 -58.12
CA SER A 7 71.60 -27.55 -56.83
C SER A 7 70.31 -26.74 -56.78
N PHE A 8 69.16 -27.42 -56.68
CA PHE A 8 67.83 -26.81 -56.53
C PHE A 8 67.45 -26.49 -55.07
N ILE A 9 68.41 -26.54 -54.14
CA ILE A 9 68.16 -26.44 -52.70
C ILE A 9 67.85 -24.99 -52.27
N LEU A 10 68.52 -24.00 -52.88
CA LEU A 10 68.32 -22.58 -52.55
C LEU A 10 66.91 -22.04 -52.84
N PRO A 11 66.31 -22.27 -54.04
CA PRO A 11 64.95 -21.81 -54.32
C PRO A 11 63.90 -22.56 -53.50
N LEU A 12 64.13 -23.83 -53.13
CA LEU A 12 63.22 -24.61 -52.28
C LEU A 12 63.17 -24.09 -50.83
N ILE A 13 64.33 -23.68 -50.28
CA ILE A 13 64.39 -23.03 -48.96
C ILE A 13 63.67 -21.68 -48.98
N PHE A 14 63.85 -20.87 -50.04
CA PHE A 14 63.14 -19.60 -50.17
C PHE A 14 61.63 -19.78 -50.31
N LEU A 15 61.18 -20.81 -51.04
CA LEU A 15 59.76 -21.12 -51.25
C LEU A 15 59.06 -21.58 -49.96
N VAL A 16 59.78 -22.20 -49.03
CA VAL A 16 59.25 -22.64 -47.73
C VAL A 16 59.44 -21.58 -46.63
N MET A 17 60.57 -20.85 -46.62
CA MET A 17 60.85 -19.84 -45.60
C MET A 17 60.01 -18.57 -45.77
N LEU A 18 59.71 -18.13 -47.01
CA LEU A 18 58.89 -16.95 -47.26
C LEU A 18 57.47 -17.08 -46.65
N PRO A 19 56.70 -18.16 -46.86
CA PRO A 19 55.41 -18.33 -46.22
C PRO A 19 55.51 -18.48 -44.70
N LEU A 20 56.56 -19.13 -44.17
CA LEU A 20 56.82 -19.19 -42.72
C LEU A 20 57.06 -17.80 -42.11
N LEU A 21 57.80 -16.94 -42.80
CA LEU A 21 58.07 -15.56 -42.37
C LEU A 21 56.81 -14.69 -42.44
N LEU A 22 55.97 -14.88 -43.47
CA LEU A 22 54.66 -14.23 -43.57
C LEU A 22 53.70 -14.68 -42.47
N ILE A 23 53.69 -15.98 -42.12
CA ILE A 23 52.92 -16.51 -40.99
C ILE A 23 53.43 -15.93 -39.67
N ALA A 24 54.74 -15.90 -39.44
CA ALA A 24 55.34 -15.32 -38.24
C ALA A 24 55.04 -13.81 -38.10
N ALA A 25 55.09 -13.07 -39.21
CA ALA A 25 54.71 -11.66 -39.24
C ALA A 25 53.22 -11.46 -38.96
N ALA A 26 52.34 -12.27 -39.56
CA ALA A 26 50.90 -12.24 -39.31
C ALA A 26 50.55 -12.57 -37.84
N VAL A 27 51.22 -13.57 -37.25
CA VAL A 27 51.07 -13.93 -35.83
C VAL A 27 51.56 -12.79 -34.93
N SER A 28 52.70 -12.16 -35.24
CA SER A 28 53.25 -11.06 -34.45
C SER A 28 52.36 -9.81 -34.49
N ILE A 29 51.84 -9.45 -35.67
CA ILE A 29 50.88 -8.34 -35.84
C ILE A 29 49.57 -8.67 -35.10
N GLY A 30 49.09 -9.91 -35.19
CA GLY A 30 47.93 -10.39 -34.45
C GLY A 30 48.10 -10.26 -32.94
N TYR A 31 49.26 -10.64 -32.40
CA TYR A 31 49.56 -10.54 -30.98
C TYR A 31 49.68 -9.09 -30.48
N LEU A 32 50.35 -8.21 -31.22
CA LEU A 32 50.45 -6.79 -30.87
C LEU A 32 49.08 -6.09 -30.93
N SER A 33 48.25 -6.42 -31.92
CA SER A 33 46.87 -5.92 -32.02
C SER A 33 46.05 -6.40 -30.81
N TYR A 34 46.19 -7.67 -30.42
CA TYR A 34 45.55 -8.23 -29.23
C TYR A 34 45.92 -7.49 -27.94
N GLN A 35 47.20 -7.21 -27.71
CA GLN A 35 47.66 -6.47 -26.52
C GLN A 35 47.06 -5.06 -26.45
N LYS A 36 47.01 -4.34 -27.58
CA LYS A 36 46.38 -3.00 -27.64
C LYS A 36 44.87 -3.07 -27.37
N GLN A 37 44.19 -4.08 -27.90
CA GLN A 37 42.75 -4.29 -27.67
C GLN A 37 42.45 -4.68 -26.21
N LYS A 38 43.28 -5.53 -25.60
CA LYS A 38 43.19 -5.88 -24.17
C LYS A 38 43.35 -4.64 -23.30
N ALA A 39 44.38 -3.82 -23.54
CA ALA A 39 44.60 -2.58 -22.80
C ALA A 39 43.42 -1.60 -22.95
N THR A 40 42.93 -1.42 -24.17
CA THR A 40 41.77 -0.54 -24.45
C THR A 40 40.48 -1.04 -23.77
N LEU A 41 40.28 -2.36 -23.70
CA LEU A 41 39.13 -2.96 -23.03
C LEU A 41 39.22 -2.76 -21.51
N ILE A 42 40.40 -2.97 -20.92
CA ILE A 42 40.63 -2.75 -19.49
C ILE A 42 40.37 -1.28 -19.13
N GLU A 43 40.96 -0.34 -19.88
CA GLU A 43 40.75 1.10 -19.67
C GLU A 43 39.26 1.49 -19.77
N LYS A 44 38.52 0.89 -20.72
CA LYS A 44 37.08 1.13 -20.86
C LYS A 44 36.26 0.54 -19.71
N ILE A 45 36.68 -0.59 -19.13
CA ILE A 45 36.03 -1.21 -17.96
C ILE A 45 36.34 -0.40 -16.70
N GLU A 46 37.56 0.09 -16.53
CA GLU A 46 37.98 0.95 -15.41
C GLU A 46 37.24 2.29 -15.39
N LYS A 47 36.89 2.82 -16.58
CA LYS A 47 36.07 4.04 -16.72
C LYS A 47 34.58 3.84 -16.44
N LEU A 48 34.10 2.60 -16.26
CA LEU A 48 32.71 2.38 -15.85
C LEU A 48 32.51 2.90 -14.43
N SER A 49 31.36 3.52 -14.17
CA SER A 49 31.05 4.04 -12.83
C SER A 49 31.11 2.92 -11.78
N ALA A 50 31.54 3.26 -10.58
CA ALA A 50 31.48 2.37 -9.42
C ALA A 50 30.15 2.56 -8.67
N PHE A 51 29.74 1.56 -7.89
CA PHE A 51 28.57 1.68 -7.03
C PHE A 51 28.88 2.62 -5.86
N ASN A 52 28.16 3.74 -5.77
CA ASN A 52 28.30 4.70 -4.68
C ASN A 52 27.29 4.41 -3.58
N GLU A 53 27.71 3.62 -2.59
CA GLU A 53 26.83 3.19 -1.49
C GLU A 53 26.27 4.36 -0.68
N ALA A 54 27.05 5.43 -0.47
CA ALA A 54 26.60 6.59 0.30
C ALA A 54 25.51 7.40 -0.43
N GLU A 55 25.63 7.53 -1.75
CA GLU A 55 24.63 8.22 -2.57
C GLU A 55 23.34 7.40 -2.71
N GLU A 56 23.47 6.10 -2.98
CA GLU A 56 22.32 5.19 -3.05
C GLU A 56 21.61 5.06 -1.70
N SER A 57 22.35 5.05 -0.58
CA SER A 57 21.76 5.06 0.75
C SER A 57 20.88 6.29 1.00
N LYS A 58 21.33 7.47 0.53
CA LYS A 58 20.55 8.71 0.66
C LYS A 58 19.31 8.69 -0.23
N LYS A 59 19.40 8.14 -1.45
CA LYS A 59 18.26 7.98 -2.36
C LYS A 59 17.20 7.07 -1.75
N ILE A 60 17.60 5.89 -1.28
CA ILE A 60 16.71 4.94 -0.62
C ILE A 60 16.11 5.56 0.65
N ALA A 61 16.92 6.24 1.46
CA ALA A 61 16.39 6.88 2.67
C ALA A 61 15.32 7.93 2.34
N ALA A 62 15.51 8.72 1.28
CA ALA A 62 14.51 9.68 0.83
C ALA A 62 13.23 9.00 0.29
N GLU A 63 13.37 7.92 -0.48
CA GLU A 63 12.25 7.16 -1.04
C GLU A 63 11.35 6.55 0.04
N PHE A 64 11.96 5.92 1.04
CA PHE A 64 11.25 5.24 2.13
C PHE A 64 10.99 6.12 3.36
N LYS A 65 11.33 7.41 3.28
CA LYS A 65 11.22 8.39 4.38
C LYS A 65 11.97 7.99 5.66
N ILE A 66 13.07 7.26 5.49
CA ILE A 66 13.95 6.86 6.58
C ILE A 66 14.74 8.09 7.06
N ARG A 67 14.88 8.27 8.38
CA ARG A 67 15.72 9.32 8.94
C ARG A 67 17.20 8.99 8.71
N TYR A 68 17.94 9.93 8.11
CA TYR A 68 19.35 9.76 7.77
C TYR A 68 20.24 10.77 8.54
N PRO A 69 21.39 10.36 9.11
CA PRO A 69 21.94 9.01 9.13
C PRO A 69 21.09 8.04 9.96
N VAL A 70 21.04 6.77 9.53
CA VAL A 70 20.22 5.75 10.20
C VAL A 70 20.78 5.47 11.59
N VAL A 71 19.92 5.63 12.59
CA VAL A 71 20.22 5.25 13.97
C VAL A 71 19.61 3.87 14.21
N LYS A 72 20.39 2.97 14.81
CA LYS A 72 19.90 1.64 15.17
C LYS A 72 18.77 1.76 16.20
N THR A 73 17.62 1.19 15.88
CA THR A 73 16.51 1.17 16.83
C THR A 73 16.81 0.21 17.98
N THR A 74 16.51 0.63 19.20
CA THR A 74 16.60 -0.19 20.41
C THR A 74 15.24 -0.65 20.91
N ALA A 75 14.17 -0.10 20.33
CA ALA A 75 12.81 -0.43 20.72
C ALA A 75 12.38 -1.75 20.09
N ASP A 76 11.72 -2.62 20.87
CA ASP A 76 11.10 -3.83 20.34
C ASP A 76 9.78 -3.50 19.66
N PHE A 77 9.63 -3.94 18.40
CA PHE A 77 8.43 -3.67 17.60
C PHE A 77 7.15 -4.21 18.27
N LYS A 78 7.23 -5.34 18.99
CA LYS A 78 6.06 -5.87 19.71
C LYS A 78 5.61 -4.94 20.83
N ALA A 79 6.56 -4.33 21.54
CA ALA A 79 6.27 -3.38 22.60
C ALA A 79 5.63 -2.11 22.03
N LEU A 80 6.18 -1.55 20.94
CA LEU A 80 5.63 -0.38 20.26
C LEU A 80 4.21 -0.66 19.74
N LYS A 81 3.97 -1.83 19.16
CA LYS A 81 2.64 -2.22 18.68
C LYS A 81 1.62 -2.30 19.81
N ALA A 82 2.00 -2.88 20.95
CA ALA A 82 1.13 -2.93 22.12
C ALA A 82 0.82 -1.52 22.66
N GLU A 83 1.80 -0.62 22.61
CA GLU A 83 1.63 0.78 23.00
C GLU A 83 0.66 1.53 22.08
N VAL A 84 0.81 1.39 20.76
CA VAL A 84 -0.15 1.93 19.77
C VAL A 84 -1.56 1.39 20.03
N ASP A 85 -1.70 0.07 20.14
CA ASP A 85 -3.02 -0.57 20.34
C ASP A 85 -3.68 -0.10 21.64
N LYS A 86 -2.88 0.14 22.70
CA LYS A 86 -3.35 0.72 23.96
C LYS A 86 -3.84 2.16 23.79
N MET A 87 -3.05 3.04 23.16
CA MET A 87 -3.44 4.44 22.93
C MET A 87 -4.69 4.54 22.06
N VAL A 88 -4.79 3.70 21.01
CA VAL A 88 -5.97 3.63 20.15
C VAL A 88 -7.19 3.18 20.95
N SER A 89 -7.04 2.16 21.80
CA SER A 89 -8.14 1.68 22.67
C SER A 89 -8.61 2.76 23.64
N GLU A 90 -7.68 3.41 24.34
CA GLU A 90 -7.99 4.47 25.31
C GLU A 90 -8.70 5.64 24.64
N LYS A 91 -8.17 6.13 23.51
CA LYS A 91 -8.78 7.24 22.78
C LYS A 91 -10.15 6.87 22.21
N THR A 92 -10.30 5.66 21.70
CA THR A 92 -11.59 5.15 21.21
C THR A 92 -12.62 5.06 22.32
N ASN A 93 -12.24 4.64 23.53
CA ASN A 93 -13.16 4.58 24.67
C ASN A 93 -13.58 5.96 25.19
N ILE A 94 -12.76 6.99 24.98
CA ILE A 94 -13.08 8.38 25.30
C ILE A 94 -14.08 8.95 24.28
N GLU A 95 -13.81 8.75 22.99
CA GLU A 95 -14.63 9.30 21.90
C GLU A 95 -15.94 8.53 21.69
N PHE A 96 -15.90 7.20 21.88
CA PHE A 96 -17.03 6.29 21.73
C PHE A 96 -17.33 5.56 23.05
N PRO A 97 -17.76 6.28 24.10
CA PRO A 97 -18.01 5.67 25.40
C PRO A 97 -19.26 4.77 25.33
N PRO A 98 -19.23 3.55 25.91
CA PRO A 98 -20.38 2.65 25.89
C PRO A 98 -21.66 3.25 26.47
N ARG A 99 -21.53 4.15 27.45
CA ARG A 99 -22.67 4.84 28.08
C ARG A 99 -23.43 5.75 27.11
N GLU A 100 -22.77 6.37 26.14
CA GLU A 100 -23.45 7.22 25.16
C GLU A 100 -24.33 6.39 24.23
N MET A 101 -23.84 5.23 23.80
CA MET A 101 -24.60 4.28 23.01
C MET A 101 -25.89 3.86 23.73
N SER A 102 -25.79 3.47 25.01
CA SER A 102 -26.97 3.12 25.82
C SER A 102 -27.94 4.30 25.98
N LYS A 103 -27.42 5.52 26.21
CA LYS A 103 -28.24 6.73 26.34
C LYS A 103 -29.03 7.02 25.06
N ARG A 104 -28.40 6.90 23.89
CA ARG A 104 -29.05 7.13 22.59
C ARG A 104 -30.08 6.04 22.27
N ILE A 105 -29.77 4.78 22.55
CA ILE A 105 -30.75 3.68 22.43
C ILE A 105 -31.97 3.95 23.31
N PHE A 106 -31.77 4.34 24.57
CA PHE A 106 -32.88 4.67 25.46
C PHE A 106 -33.69 5.88 24.97
N ALA A 107 -33.04 6.88 24.38
CA ALA A 107 -33.73 8.00 23.75
C ALA A 107 -34.61 7.57 22.57
N ILE A 108 -34.15 6.63 21.74
CA ILE A 108 -34.94 6.05 20.64
C ILE A 108 -36.14 5.28 21.21
N LEU A 109 -35.92 4.42 22.22
CA LEU A 109 -37.00 3.68 22.88
C LEU A 109 -38.07 4.62 23.43
N LYS A 110 -37.66 5.73 24.06
CA LYS A 110 -38.60 6.73 24.59
C LYS A 110 -39.31 7.51 23.48
N LYS A 111 -38.60 7.91 22.42
CA LYS A 111 -39.14 8.71 21.32
C LYS A 111 -40.21 7.96 20.52
N TYR A 112 -40.01 6.66 20.30
CA TYR A 112 -40.92 5.82 19.53
C TYR A 112 -41.76 4.89 20.43
N ALA A 113 -42.01 5.27 21.68
CA ALA A 113 -42.90 4.52 22.56
C ALA A 113 -44.37 4.74 22.16
N THR A 114 -45.21 3.73 22.42
CA THR A 114 -46.66 3.87 22.31
C THR A 114 -47.17 4.88 23.35
N ALA A 115 -48.11 5.73 22.93
CA ALA A 115 -48.71 6.76 23.77
C ALA A 115 -49.51 6.14 24.93
N ARG A 116 -49.45 6.77 26.10
CA ARG A 116 -50.24 6.38 27.27
C ARG A 116 -51.51 7.22 27.38
N ILE A 117 -52.58 6.64 27.91
CA ILE A 117 -53.81 7.39 28.16
C ILE A 117 -53.49 8.55 29.11
N GLY A 118 -53.90 9.76 28.74
CA GLY A 118 -53.60 11.00 29.45
C GLY A 118 -52.35 11.73 28.98
N GLU A 119 -51.58 11.16 28.04
CA GLU A 119 -50.40 11.79 27.45
C GLU A 119 -50.80 12.79 26.34
N GLU A 120 -50.14 13.93 26.30
CA GLU A 120 -50.28 14.88 25.20
C GLU A 120 -49.42 14.43 24.02
N ILE A 121 -50.04 14.27 22.86
CA ILE A 121 -49.39 13.79 21.64
C ILE A 121 -49.73 14.68 20.46
N SER A 122 -48.84 14.66 19.46
CA SER A 122 -49.06 15.32 18.16
C SER A 122 -48.80 14.34 17.03
N PHE A 123 -49.68 14.31 16.04
CA PHE A 123 -49.52 13.50 14.83
C PHE A 123 -50.16 14.18 13.62
N CYS A 124 -49.71 13.81 12.43
CA CYS A 124 -50.29 14.30 11.18
C CYS A 124 -51.33 13.31 10.64
N LEU A 125 -52.41 13.85 10.06
CA LEU A 125 -53.32 13.07 9.24
C LEU A 125 -52.73 12.81 7.85
N GLU A 126 -53.17 11.73 7.19
CA GLU A 126 -52.84 11.51 5.78
C GLU A 126 -53.40 12.65 4.92
N MET A 127 -52.61 13.10 3.94
CA MET A 127 -53.05 14.12 2.99
C MET A 127 -54.35 13.67 2.30
N SER A 128 -55.43 14.42 2.53
CA SER A 128 -56.64 14.26 1.72
C SER A 128 -56.36 14.79 0.32
N LYS A 129 -56.61 13.96 -0.71
CA LYS A 129 -56.47 14.28 -2.14
C LYS A 129 -57.17 15.58 -2.58
N GLN A 130 -58.08 16.12 -1.76
CA GLN A 130 -58.85 17.33 -2.04
C GLN A 130 -58.29 18.64 -1.48
N LYS A 131 -57.33 18.63 -0.54
CA LYS A 131 -56.92 19.87 0.14
C LYS A 131 -55.43 20.15 0.30
N ASN A 132 -54.50 19.24 -0.03
CA ASN A 132 -53.03 19.48 0.06
C ASN A 132 -52.58 20.18 1.37
N ILE A 133 -53.25 19.88 2.49
CA ILE A 133 -52.89 20.41 3.81
C ILE A 133 -52.67 19.19 4.71
N GLU A 134 -51.48 19.08 5.29
CA GLU A 134 -51.22 18.18 6.41
C GLU A 134 -51.79 18.82 7.67
N ASP A 135 -52.97 18.37 8.10
CA ASP A 135 -53.52 18.79 9.38
C ASP A 135 -52.78 18.07 10.51
N THR A 136 -52.05 18.84 11.32
CA THR A 136 -51.42 18.35 12.55
C THR A 136 -52.45 18.38 13.68
N VAL A 137 -52.74 17.22 14.24
CA VAL A 137 -53.60 17.05 15.41
C VAL A 137 -52.71 17.06 16.65
N THR A 138 -53.05 17.89 17.64
CA THR A 138 -52.38 17.90 18.96
C THR A 138 -53.43 17.80 20.05
N GLY A 139 -53.21 16.92 21.03
CA GLY A 139 -54.12 16.80 22.17
C GLY A 139 -53.82 15.61 23.07
N THR A 140 -54.68 15.42 24.07
CA THR A 140 -54.54 14.35 25.05
C THR A 140 -55.08 13.03 24.51
N TYR A 141 -54.25 11.99 24.48
CA TYR A 141 -54.66 10.65 24.09
C TYR A 141 -55.62 10.06 25.13
N LYS A 142 -56.84 9.69 24.71
CA LYS A 142 -57.86 9.09 25.59
C LYS A 142 -58.02 7.57 25.39
N GLY A 143 -57.32 6.98 24.43
CA GLY A 143 -57.39 5.55 24.13
C GLY A 143 -57.83 5.24 22.71
N LYS A 144 -58.02 3.96 22.42
CA LYS A 144 -58.50 3.46 21.13
C LYS A 144 -59.69 2.51 21.29
N LYS A 145 -60.57 2.48 20.30
CA LYS A 145 -61.74 1.57 20.24
C LYS A 145 -61.75 0.83 18.91
N SER A 146 -62.13 -0.45 18.96
CA SER A 146 -62.38 -1.23 17.74
C SER A 146 -63.84 -1.08 17.36
N GLU A 147 -64.10 -0.58 16.15
CA GLU A 147 -65.44 -0.49 15.56
C GLU A 147 -65.47 -1.30 14.25
N ALA A 148 -66.66 -1.57 13.70
CA ALA A 148 -66.80 -2.29 12.42
C ALA A 148 -66.10 -1.57 11.25
N SER A 149 -65.90 -0.25 11.38
CA SER A 149 -65.21 0.62 10.42
C SER A 149 -63.68 0.68 10.61
N GLY A 150 -63.13 -0.03 11.60
CA GLY A 150 -61.71 -0.07 11.93
C GLY A 150 -61.38 0.43 13.34
N ILE A 151 -60.09 0.73 13.57
CA ILE A 151 -59.59 1.24 14.85
C ILE A 151 -59.79 2.76 14.91
N ILE A 152 -60.50 3.23 15.94
CA ILE A 152 -60.72 4.64 16.23
C ILE A 152 -59.81 5.09 17.37
N ILE A 153 -59.03 6.13 17.13
CA ILE A 153 -58.17 6.82 18.09
C ILE A 153 -58.92 8.04 18.63
N ILE A 154 -58.92 8.21 19.96
CA ILE A 154 -59.62 9.31 20.62
C ILE A 154 -58.59 10.29 21.17
N ILE A 155 -58.69 11.55 20.74
CA ILE A 155 -57.82 12.65 21.17
C ILE A 155 -58.69 13.78 21.68
N ASN A 156 -58.47 14.23 22.91
CA ASN A 156 -59.40 15.09 23.63
C ASN A 156 -60.81 14.45 23.61
N ASP A 157 -61.73 14.95 22.79
CA ASP A 157 -63.07 14.37 22.59
C ASP A 157 -63.36 14.05 21.11
N GLU A 158 -62.35 14.18 20.25
CA GLU A 158 -62.45 13.94 18.82
C GLU A 158 -62.01 12.52 18.44
N ARG A 159 -62.62 11.99 17.38
CA ARG A 159 -62.43 10.61 16.92
C ARG A 159 -61.76 10.59 15.55
N TYR A 160 -60.63 9.88 15.48
CA TYR A 160 -59.83 9.73 14.29
C TYR A 160 -59.74 8.26 13.91
N ASN A 161 -60.14 7.89 12.68
CA ASN A 161 -59.86 6.54 12.20
C ASN A 161 -58.36 6.40 11.96
N MET A 162 -57.76 5.30 12.43
CA MET A 162 -56.33 5.05 12.30
C MET A 162 -55.86 5.05 10.84
N THR A 163 -56.73 4.69 9.89
CA THR A 163 -56.43 4.76 8.44
C THR A 163 -56.28 6.19 7.92
N ARG A 164 -56.78 7.20 8.63
CA ARG A 164 -56.62 8.62 8.28
C ARG A 164 -55.40 9.24 8.95
N ILE A 165 -54.70 8.52 9.82
CA ILE A 165 -53.48 8.97 10.48
C ILE A 165 -52.31 8.55 9.62
N ASN A 166 -51.34 9.45 9.40
CA ASN A 166 -50.13 9.12 8.65
C ASN A 166 -49.42 7.91 9.28
N ALA A 167 -49.04 6.94 8.44
CA ALA A 167 -48.40 5.69 8.84
C ALA A 167 -47.15 5.88 9.72
N ASP A 168 -46.41 6.97 9.54
CA ASP A 168 -45.24 7.29 10.37
C ASP A 168 -45.58 7.53 11.84
N TYR A 169 -46.84 7.82 12.19
CA TYR A 169 -47.32 8.03 13.56
C TYR A 169 -48.07 6.84 14.15
N HIS A 170 -48.25 5.74 13.40
CA HIS A 170 -48.98 4.56 13.89
C HIS A 170 -48.33 3.92 15.12
N TYR A 171 -47.02 4.11 15.32
CA TYR A 171 -46.30 3.65 16.51
C TYR A 171 -46.89 4.21 17.82
N LEU A 172 -47.49 5.40 17.79
CA LEU A 172 -48.13 6.00 18.96
C LEU A 172 -49.33 5.17 19.43
N PHE A 173 -49.94 4.38 18.57
CA PHE A 173 -51.23 3.72 18.83
C PHE A 173 -51.17 2.19 18.79
N ASP A 174 -50.09 1.62 18.26
CA ASP A 174 -49.89 0.18 18.13
C ASP A 174 -48.51 -0.24 18.68
N GLU A 175 -48.54 -1.18 19.63
CA GLU A 175 -47.33 -1.67 20.30
C GLU A 175 -46.41 -2.44 19.35
N ASN A 176 -46.96 -3.21 18.41
CA ASN A 176 -46.16 -3.96 17.43
C ASN A 176 -45.47 -3.00 16.46
N VAL A 177 -46.19 -1.97 16.00
CA VAL A 177 -45.61 -0.93 15.13
C VAL A 177 -44.54 -0.14 15.88
N SER A 178 -44.78 0.19 17.15
CA SER A 178 -43.80 0.82 18.05
C SER A 178 -42.53 -0.02 18.19
N LYS A 179 -42.65 -1.31 18.54
CA LYS A 179 -41.49 -2.21 18.66
C LYS A 179 -40.72 -2.32 17.37
N LEU A 180 -41.40 -2.52 16.24
CA LEU A 180 -40.74 -2.64 14.94
C LEU A 180 -40.03 -1.35 14.53
N ARG A 181 -40.62 -0.17 14.81
CA ARG A 181 -39.96 1.11 14.57
C ARG A 181 -38.75 1.30 15.48
N GLN A 182 -38.89 1.02 16.78
CA GLN A 182 -37.76 1.08 17.73
C GLN A 182 -36.61 0.18 17.28
N GLU A 183 -36.88 -1.07 16.93
CA GLU A 183 -35.87 -2.02 16.46
C GLU A 183 -35.17 -1.52 15.19
N ARG A 184 -35.93 -1.01 14.21
CA ARG A 184 -35.38 -0.46 12.97
C ARG A 184 -34.46 0.74 13.24
N GLU A 185 -34.92 1.69 14.05
CA GLU A 185 -34.14 2.91 14.35
C GLU A 185 -32.92 2.59 15.23
N ILE A 186 -33.04 1.63 16.17
CA ILE A 186 -31.90 1.14 16.97
C ILE A 186 -30.88 0.43 16.07
N ALA A 187 -31.32 -0.41 15.15
CA ALA A 187 -30.43 -1.11 14.21
C ALA A 187 -29.69 -0.11 13.32
N ALA A 188 -30.40 0.87 12.74
CA ALA A 188 -29.79 1.94 11.95
C ALA A 188 -28.77 2.74 12.76
N PHE A 189 -29.12 3.12 14.00
CA PHE A 189 -28.20 3.81 14.90
C PHE A 189 -26.95 2.98 15.21
N LYS A 190 -27.10 1.69 15.54
CA LYS A 190 -25.96 0.81 15.85
C LYS A 190 -25.01 0.68 14.65
N THR A 191 -25.55 0.51 13.45
CA THR A 191 -24.74 0.41 12.22
C THR A 191 -23.97 1.70 11.96
N ASN A 192 -24.63 2.85 12.06
CA ASN A 192 -23.97 4.14 11.87
C ASN A 192 -22.88 4.39 12.94
N TYR A 193 -23.19 4.13 14.21
CA TYR A 193 -22.25 4.27 15.32
C TYR A 193 -21.01 3.38 15.14
N GLN A 194 -21.20 2.13 14.73
CA GLN A 194 -20.10 1.21 14.47
C GLN A 194 -19.24 1.68 13.28
N THR A 195 -19.88 2.18 12.22
CA THR A 195 -19.18 2.70 11.03
C THR A 195 -18.32 3.91 11.37
N GLU A 196 -18.86 4.86 12.14
CA GLU A 196 -18.13 6.03 12.63
C GLU A 196 -16.96 5.64 13.55
N LYS A 197 -17.21 4.70 14.48
CA LYS A 197 -16.18 4.16 15.37
C LYS A 197 -15.05 3.50 14.60
N ASP A 198 -15.35 2.64 13.62
CA ASP A 198 -14.34 1.93 12.84
C ASP A 198 -13.52 2.89 11.96
N ALA A 199 -14.18 3.89 11.37
CA ALA A 199 -13.51 4.95 10.62
C ALA A 199 -12.55 5.76 11.52
N PHE A 200 -12.99 6.10 12.73
CA PHE A 200 -12.15 6.77 13.72
C PHE A 200 -10.96 5.92 14.13
N VAL A 201 -11.19 4.65 14.53
CA VAL A 201 -10.14 3.71 14.95
C VAL A 201 -9.09 3.57 13.86
N LYS A 202 -9.51 3.37 12.61
CA LYS A 202 -8.59 3.21 11.48
C LYS A 202 -7.71 4.45 11.29
N LYS A 203 -8.32 5.64 11.24
CA LYS A 203 -7.59 6.89 11.03
C LYS A 203 -6.64 7.19 12.18
N PHE A 204 -7.13 7.10 13.42
CA PHE A 204 -6.33 7.38 14.61
C PHE A 204 -5.19 6.36 14.78
N LYS A 205 -5.44 5.08 14.46
CA LYS A 205 -4.38 4.07 14.46
C LYS A 205 -3.31 4.39 13.44
N GLU A 206 -3.65 4.74 12.21
CA GLU A 206 -2.67 5.10 11.18
C GLU A 206 -1.82 6.32 11.60
N GLU A 207 -2.46 7.35 12.16
CA GLU A 207 -1.76 8.53 12.69
C GLU A 207 -0.79 8.16 13.83
N THR A 208 -1.26 7.35 14.79
CA THR A 208 -0.47 6.92 15.95
C THR A 208 0.67 5.98 15.56
N GLU A 209 0.43 5.04 14.65
CA GLU A 209 1.46 4.17 14.09
C GLU A 209 2.55 5.00 13.41
N ASN A 210 2.17 5.97 12.58
CA ASN A 210 3.14 6.83 11.93
C ASN A 210 3.96 7.62 12.97
N ASP A 211 3.32 8.24 13.96
CA ASP A 211 4.05 9.04 14.96
C ASP A 211 5.02 8.18 15.78
N ILE A 212 4.56 7.06 16.33
CA ILE A 212 5.34 6.21 17.23
C ILE A 212 6.40 5.39 16.47
N TYR A 213 6.04 4.76 15.37
CA TYR A 213 6.97 3.89 14.65
C TYR A 213 8.03 4.71 13.91
N TYR A 214 7.66 5.80 13.22
CA TYR A 214 8.67 6.66 12.59
C TYR A 214 9.60 7.26 13.63
N SER A 215 9.08 7.78 14.75
CA SER A 215 9.90 8.34 15.84
C SER A 215 10.80 7.29 16.51
N SER A 216 10.43 6.02 16.43
CA SER A 216 11.23 4.89 16.93
C SER A 216 12.20 4.28 15.90
N GLY A 217 12.28 4.81 14.67
CA GLY A 217 13.21 4.35 13.65
C GLY A 217 12.70 3.14 12.86
N TYR A 218 11.40 3.13 12.58
CA TYR A 218 10.74 2.18 11.69
C TYR A 218 10.13 2.93 10.50
N SER A 219 10.16 2.28 9.34
CA SER A 219 9.58 2.80 8.09
C SER A 219 8.83 1.69 7.35
N LYS A 220 7.86 2.09 6.52
CA LYS A 220 7.11 1.15 5.68
C LYS A 220 7.91 0.78 4.43
N ASP A 221 7.86 -0.48 4.03
CA ASP A 221 8.29 -0.90 2.70
C ASP A 221 7.23 -0.57 1.62
N ALA A 222 7.51 -0.93 0.37
CA ALA A 222 6.63 -0.67 -0.76
C ALA A 222 5.27 -1.38 -0.63
N GLU A 223 5.23 -2.48 0.11
CA GLU A 223 4.03 -3.26 0.42
C GLU A 223 3.28 -2.73 1.66
N GLY A 224 3.80 -1.71 2.35
CA GLY A 224 3.19 -1.09 3.51
C GLY A 224 3.52 -1.76 4.85
N ASN A 225 4.46 -2.70 4.89
CA ASN A 225 4.87 -3.40 6.09
C ASN A 225 5.96 -2.60 6.84
N TRP A 226 5.86 -2.57 8.16
CA TRP A 226 6.81 -1.86 9.02
C TRP A 226 8.11 -2.66 9.22
N PHE A 227 9.24 -2.03 8.96
CA PHE A 227 10.57 -2.56 9.22
C PHE A 227 11.42 -1.53 9.94
N ALA A 228 12.38 -2.00 10.75
CA ALA A 228 13.41 -1.13 11.30
C ALA A 228 14.19 -0.48 10.14
N ASP A 229 14.48 0.82 10.26
CA ASP A 229 15.14 1.62 9.23
C ASP A 229 16.46 0.97 8.76
N GLU A 230 17.26 0.41 9.68
CA GLU A 230 18.51 -0.28 9.36
C GLU A 230 18.29 -1.53 8.50
N VAL A 231 17.23 -2.29 8.77
CA VAL A 231 16.90 -3.52 8.05
C VAL A 231 16.39 -3.19 6.66
N LEU A 232 15.50 -2.20 6.56
CA LEU A 232 14.93 -1.76 5.30
C LEU A 232 16.01 -1.18 4.39
N LEU A 233 16.84 -0.26 4.90
CA LEU A 233 17.94 0.33 4.14
C LEU A 233 18.89 -0.74 3.63
N LYS A 234 19.31 -1.68 4.48
CA LYS A 234 20.20 -2.77 4.08
C LYS A 234 19.58 -3.65 2.99
N ARG A 235 18.31 -4.03 3.14
CA ARG A 235 17.58 -4.85 2.16
C ARG A 235 17.53 -4.18 0.79
N GLU A 236 17.18 -2.90 0.74
CA GLU A 236 17.04 -2.16 -0.51
C GLU A 236 18.40 -1.81 -1.12
N LEU A 237 19.44 -1.54 -0.30
CA LEU A 237 20.82 -1.39 -0.78
C LEU A 237 21.35 -2.66 -1.44
N GLU A 238 21.09 -3.84 -0.84
CA GLU A 238 21.48 -5.12 -1.43
C GLU A 238 20.77 -5.36 -2.78
N LYS A 239 19.50 -4.96 -2.91
CA LYS A 239 18.77 -5.02 -4.19
C LYS A 239 19.37 -4.07 -5.21
N ALA A 240 19.62 -2.81 -4.85
CA ALA A 240 20.23 -1.80 -5.71
C ALA A 240 21.61 -2.27 -6.20
N ARG A 241 22.42 -2.82 -5.31
CA ARG A 241 23.73 -3.41 -5.63
C ARG A 241 23.62 -4.55 -6.65
N LYS A 242 22.70 -5.50 -6.45
CA LYS A 242 22.48 -6.60 -7.40
C LYS A 242 22.02 -6.11 -8.77
N ILE A 243 21.16 -5.09 -8.82
CA ILE A 243 20.70 -4.48 -10.07
C ILE A 243 21.89 -3.82 -10.79
N PHE A 244 22.70 -3.05 -10.04
CA PHE A 244 23.89 -2.40 -10.54
C PHE A 244 24.92 -3.41 -11.08
N GLU A 245 25.23 -4.47 -10.33
CA GLU A 245 26.16 -5.52 -10.74
C GLU A 245 25.70 -6.22 -12.03
N LYS A 246 24.41 -6.55 -12.15
CA LYS A 246 23.84 -7.10 -13.39
C LYS A 246 23.94 -6.13 -14.57
N LYS A 247 23.72 -4.83 -14.35
CA LYS A 247 23.85 -3.81 -15.39
C LYS A 247 25.31 -3.67 -15.83
N ARG A 248 26.23 -3.61 -14.86
CA ARG A 248 27.67 -3.55 -15.11
C ARG A 248 28.16 -4.78 -15.87
N GLU A 249 27.69 -5.97 -15.52
CA GLU A 249 28.05 -7.20 -16.25
C GLU A 249 27.59 -7.16 -17.72
N LYS A 250 26.37 -6.65 -17.98
CA LYS A 250 25.87 -6.44 -19.35
C LYS A 250 26.70 -5.41 -20.11
N GLU A 251 27.09 -4.30 -19.47
CA GLU A 251 27.94 -3.27 -20.07
C GLU A 251 29.34 -3.84 -20.40
N ILE A 252 29.96 -4.58 -19.48
CA ILE A 252 31.23 -5.27 -19.71
C ILE A 252 31.10 -6.26 -20.88
N ARG A 253 30.00 -7.03 -20.95
CA ARG A 253 29.74 -7.96 -22.06
C ARG A 253 29.62 -7.22 -23.40
N SER A 254 28.90 -6.09 -23.44
CA SER A 254 28.81 -5.26 -24.65
C SER A 254 30.16 -4.67 -25.07
N LEU A 255 30.99 -4.24 -24.11
CA LEU A 255 32.36 -3.77 -24.37
C LEU A 255 33.23 -4.89 -24.94
N LYS A 256 33.13 -6.11 -24.39
CA LYS A 256 33.83 -7.29 -24.94
C LYS A 256 33.40 -7.59 -26.38
N ASP A 257 32.10 -7.57 -26.68
CA ASP A 257 31.59 -7.85 -28.03
C ASP A 257 32.05 -6.80 -29.05
N LYS A 258 32.10 -5.52 -28.66
CA LYS A 258 32.62 -4.44 -29.52
C LYS A 258 34.10 -4.59 -29.85
N VAL A 259 34.90 -5.09 -28.90
CA VAL A 259 36.34 -5.31 -29.10
C VAL A 259 36.62 -6.61 -29.87
N ARG A 260 35.73 -7.62 -29.74
CA ARG A 260 35.83 -8.91 -30.44
C ARG A 260 35.67 -8.82 -31.97
N PHE A 261 35.14 -7.70 -32.50
CA PHE A 261 34.88 -7.49 -33.93
C PHE A 261 36.14 -7.59 -34.84
N LEU A 262 37.36 -7.61 -34.28
CA LEU A 262 38.60 -7.80 -35.05
C LEU A 262 39.18 -9.23 -35.03
N GLY A 263 38.47 -10.19 -34.43
CA GLY A 263 38.73 -11.62 -34.61
C GLY A 263 39.94 -12.18 -33.86
N PHE A 264 39.74 -13.39 -33.32
CA PHE A 264 40.73 -14.44 -33.03
C PHE A 264 41.14 -14.79 -31.59
N ILE A 265 40.90 -13.98 -30.54
CA ILE A 265 41.19 -14.47 -29.17
C ILE A 265 40.14 -13.98 -28.15
N PRO A 266 39.47 -14.87 -27.40
CA PRO A 266 38.65 -14.46 -26.27
C PRO A 266 39.52 -13.78 -25.20
N ILE A 267 39.24 -12.50 -24.90
CA ILE A 267 39.96 -11.76 -23.85
C ILE A 267 39.40 -12.19 -22.49
N ASN A 268 40.21 -12.93 -21.72
CA ASN A 268 39.90 -13.27 -20.34
C ASN A 268 40.29 -12.08 -19.44
N VAL A 269 39.31 -11.53 -18.71
CA VAL A 269 39.48 -10.31 -17.89
C VAL A 269 39.93 -10.65 -16.46
N ASN A 270 39.99 -11.95 -16.10
CA ASN A 270 40.24 -12.40 -14.72
C ASN A 270 41.73 -12.48 -14.31
N GLU A 271 42.69 -12.02 -15.12
CA GLU A 271 44.12 -12.10 -14.76
C GLU A 271 44.61 -10.97 -13.83
N GLN A 272 43.80 -9.95 -13.55
CA GLN A 272 44.19 -8.84 -12.65
C GLN A 272 43.35 -8.70 -11.37
N ALA A 273 42.32 -9.54 -11.16
CA ALA A 273 41.55 -9.55 -9.91
C ALA A 273 42.21 -10.36 -8.76
N GLY A 274 43.53 -10.58 -8.85
CA GLY A 274 44.32 -11.36 -7.88
C GLY A 274 45.54 -10.62 -7.35
N LYS A 275 45.53 -9.28 -7.41
CA LYS A 275 46.49 -8.42 -6.72
C LYS A 275 45.72 -7.30 -6.03
N ASP A 276 44.93 -7.71 -5.03
CA ASP A 276 44.69 -6.84 -3.87
C ASP A 276 45.97 -6.83 -3.01
#